data_AF-A0A947HXL4-F1
#
_entry.id   AF-A0A947HXL4-F1
#
_cell.length_a   1.000
_cell.length_b   1.000
_cell.length_c   1.000
_cell.angle_alpha   90.00
_cell.angle_beta   90.00
_cell.angle_gamma   90.00
#
_symmetry.space_group_name_H-M   'P 1'
#
loop_
_entity.id
_entity.type
_entity.pdbx_description
1 polymer ?
#
loop_
_entity_poly.entity_id
_entity_poly.type
_entity_poly.pdbx_seq_one_letter_code
_entity_poly.pdbx_strand_id
1 'polypeptide(L)'
;MHLRFPNPSVRAAQRGFTLIELMIVVAVVGILAALAYPSYTEYVARGHRSDLKTQMAAAQQWLERHYSATYVYGTSTGSDVGNTGFSAQPFVRSPTQGSVRYDLSLVVETATTGGHAYTLTATRNATGSMKSDPCGDLSVTNTGVKSVTNQGDRYANAAAALDACWQ
;
A
#
# COMPACT_ATOMS: atom_id res chain seq x y z
N MET A 1 60.98 -46.72 -35.89
CA MET A 1 60.70 -47.14 -34.50
C MET A 1 60.15 -45.93 -33.76
N HIS A 2 58.82 -45.82 -33.60
CA HIS A 2 58.15 -44.61 -33.10
C HIS A 2 57.37 -45.01 -31.83
N LEU A 3 57.87 -44.62 -30.66
CA LEU A 3 57.24 -44.94 -29.37
C LEU A 3 56.19 -43.87 -29.07
N ARG A 4 54.90 -44.25 -29.09
CA ARG A 4 53.80 -43.43 -28.56
C ARG A 4 53.78 -43.56 -27.04
N PHE A 5 54.05 -42.47 -26.35
CA PHE A 5 53.82 -42.38 -24.90
C PHE A 5 52.32 -42.19 -24.63
N PRO A 6 51.71 -42.97 -23.70
CA PRO A 6 50.36 -42.72 -23.24
C PRO A 6 50.28 -41.40 -22.47
N ASN A 7 49.33 -40.54 -22.83
CA ASN A 7 49.09 -39.29 -22.13
C ASN A 7 48.26 -39.57 -20.85
N PRO A 8 48.76 -39.30 -19.63
CA PRO A 8 48.00 -39.53 -18.42
C PRO A 8 46.83 -38.54 -18.35
N SER A 9 45.60 -39.05 -18.48
CA SER A 9 44.40 -38.27 -18.25
C SER A 9 44.27 -37.98 -16.76
N VAL A 10 44.66 -36.76 -16.35
CA VAL A 10 44.42 -36.25 -15.01
C VAL A 10 42.91 -36.19 -14.80
N ARG A 11 42.33 -37.19 -14.12
CA ARG A 11 40.95 -37.11 -13.65
C ARG A 11 40.91 -36.06 -12.55
N ALA A 12 40.40 -34.88 -12.87
CA ALA A 12 39.99 -33.92 -11.86
C ALA A 12 38.90 -34.59 -11.01
N ALA A 13 39.22 -34.90 -9.74
CA ALA A 13 38.23 -35.41 -8.81
C ALA A 13 37.15 -34.34 -8.64
N GLN A 14 35.93 -34.62 -9.11
CA GLN A 14 34.78 -33.75 -8.83
C GLN A 14 34.56 -33.76 -7.30
N ARG A 15 34.90 -32.64 -6.66
CA ARG A 15 34.57 -32.40 -5.26
C ARG A 15 33.09 -32.04 -5.18
N GLY A 16 32.29 -32.93 -4.61
CA GLY A 16 30.89 -32.64 -4.29
C GLY A 16 30.76 -31.78 -3.03
N PHE A 17 29.66 -31.02 -2.94
CA PHE A 17 29.27 -30.31 -1.71
C PHE A 17 29.05 -31.30 -0.57
N THR A 18 29.49 -30.95 0.64
CA THR A 18 29.19 -31.77 1.83
C THR A 18 27.80 -31.44 2.37
N LEU A 19 27.16 -32.41 3.03
CA LEU A 19 25.84 -32.23 3.64
C LEU A 19 25.88 -31.15 4.74
N ILE A 20 27.00 -31.08 5.47
CA ILE A 20 27.20 -30.06 6.51
C ILE A 20 27.36 -28.65 5.95
N GLU A 21 28.03 -28.49 4.81
CA GLU A 21 28.18 -27.20 4.14
C GLU A 21 26.82 -26.68 3.65
N LEU A 22 25.98 -27.55 3.12
CA LEU A 22 24.62 -27.19 2.75
C LEU A 22 23.76 -26.81 3.96
N MET A 23 23.90 -27.49 5.10
CA MET A 23 23.18 -27.13 6.33
C MET A 23 23.56 -25.74 6.85
N ILE A 24 24.84 -25.38 6.82
CA ILE A 24 25.30 -24.05 7.22
C ILE A 24 24.74 -22.98 6.26
N VAL A 25 24.75 -23.24 4.95
CA VAL A 25 24.19 -22.30 3.96
C VAL A 25 22.70 -22.08 4.20
N VAL A 26 21.92 -23.14 4.41
CA VAL A 26 20.48 -23.02 4.69
C VAL A 26 20.23 -22.26 5.99
N ALA A 27 21.04 -22.50 7.04
CA ALA A 27 20.93 -21.77 8.29
C ALA A 27 21.17 -20.26 8.11
N VAL A 28 22.22 -19.87 7.37
CA VAL A 28 22.52 -18.47 7.07
C VAL A 28 21.40 -17.83 6.25
N VAL A 29 20.93 -18.50 5.20
CA VAL A 29 19.82 -18.01 4.36
C VAL A 29 18.54 -17.86 5.18
N GLY A 30 18.25 -18.78 6.09
CA GLY A 30 17.10 -18.69 6.99
C GLY A 30 17.12 -17.45 7.87
N ILE A 31 18.28 -17.14 8.47
CA ILE A 31 18.45 -15.93 9.31
C ILE A 31 18.27 -14.66 8.46
N LEU A 32 18.87 -14.61 7.27
CA LEU A 32 18.75 -13.46 6.37
C LEU A 32 17.30 -13.26 5.91
N ALA A 33 16.60 -14.34 5.55
CA ALA A 33 15.22 -14.29 5.12
C ALA A 33 14.28 -13.76 6.22
N ALA A 34 14.51 -14.14 7.47
CA ALA A 34 13.71 -13.69 8.62
C ALA A 34 13.73 -12.16 8.81
N LEU A 35 14.86 -11.51 8.50
CA LEU A 35 14.99 -10.05 8.59
C LEU A 35 14.59 -9.35 7.28
N ALA A 36 14.99 -9.92 6.14
CA ALA A 36 14.79 -9.31 4.84
C ALA A 36 13.32 -9.29 4.41
N TYR A 37 12.58 -10.37 4.69
CA TYR A 37 11.19 -10.52 4.26
C TYR A 37 10.26 -9.41 4.81
N PRO A 38 10.16 -9.18 6.15
CA PRO A 38 9.30 -8.12 6.67
C PRO A 38 9.74 -6.71 6.25
N SER A 39 11.04 -6.50 6.02
CA SER A 39 11.54 -5.21 5.52
C SER A 39 11.11 -4.96 4.07
N TYR A 40 11.15 -5.99 3.23
CA TYR A 40 10.74 -5.90 1.84
C TYR A 40 9.23 -5.67 1.70
N THR A 41 8.40 -6.38 2.47
CA THR A 41 6.95 -6.19 2.43
C THR A 41 6.55 -4.78 2.84
N GLU A 42 7.20 -4.20 3.85
CA GLU A 42 6.97 -2.80 4.24
C GLU A 42 7.42 -1.81 3.15
N TYR A 43 8.53 -2.08 2.45
CA TYR A 43 8.95 -1.25 1.31
C TYR A 43 7.90 -1.21 0.20
N VAL A 44 7.36 -2.37 -0.17
CA VAL A 44 6.29 -2.48 -1.18
C VAL A 44 5.01 -1.79 -0.68
N ALA A 45 4.63 -1.98 0.58
CA ALA A 45 3.47 -1.33 1.19
C ALA A 45 3.57 0.20 1.14
N ARG A 46 4.75 0.78 1.42
CA ARG A 46 4.98 2.24 1.27
C ARG A 46 4.75 2.71 -0.17
N GLY A 47 5.19 1.95 -1.17
CA GLY A 47 4.91 2.23 -2.57
C GLY A 47 3.40 2.27 -2.85
N HIS A 48 2.65 1.29 -2.35
CA HIS A 48 1.19 1.26 -2.50
C HIS A 48 0.48 2.41 -1.79
N ARG A 49 0.97 2.84 -0.61
CA ARG A 49 0.45 4.03 0.08
C ARG A 49 0.75 5.32 -0.70
N SER A 50 1.89 5.39 -1.39
CA SER A 50 2.21 6.51 -2.29
C SER A 50 1.24 6.59 -3.48
N ASP A 51 0.92 5.45 -4.09
CA ASP A 51 -0.08 5.37 -5.16
C ASP A 51 -1.47 5.78 -4.66
N LEU A 52 -1.84 5.35 -3.45
CA LEU A 52 -3.08 5.75 -2.80
C LEU A 52 -3.14 7.26 -2.57
N LYS A 53 -2.10 7.87 -2.00
CA LYS A 53 -2.04 9.33 -1.76
C LYS A 53 -2.19 10.12 -3.07
N THR A 54 -1.62 9.61 -4.16
CA THR A 54 -1.77 10.22 -5.49
C THR A 54 -3.24 10.23 -5.94
N GLN A 55 -3.97 9.16 -5.70
CA GLN A 55 -5.41 9.09 -6.02
C GLN A 55 -6.27 9.93 -5.08
N MET A 56 -5.93 9.96 -3.78
CA MET A 56 -6.60 10.86 -2.84
C MET A 56 -6.42 12.32 -3.27
N ALA A 57 -5.22 12.71 -3.69
CA ALA A 57 -4.96 14.06 -4.23
C ALA A 57 -5.79 14.34 -5.50
N ALA A 58 -5.91 13.37 -6.41
CA ALA A 58 -6.77 13.49 -7.59
C ALA A 58 -8.25 13.64 -7.22
N ALA A 59 -8.72 12.90 -6.21
CA ALA A 59 -10.07 13.00 -5.68
C ALA A 59 -10.33 14.39 -5.07
N GLN A 60 -9.40 14.92 -4.27
CA GLN A 60 -9.50 16.27 -3.70
C GLN A 60 -9.58 17.33 -4.80
N GLN A 61 -8.72 17.26 -5.82
CA GLN A 61 -8.77 18.20 -6.95
C GLN A 61 -10.09 18.14 -7.71
N TRP A 62 -10.66 16.94 -7.87
CA TRP A 62 -11.96 16.79 -8.49
C TRP A 62 -13.08 17.39 -7.62
N LEU A 63 -13.02 17.20 -6.29
CA LEU A 63 -13.98 17.80 -5.35
C LEU A 63 -13.94 19.32 -5.38
N GLU A 64 -12.76 19.94 -5.47
CA GLU A 64 -12.64 21.40 -5.60
C GLU A 64 -13.25 21.93 -6.91
N ARG A 65 -13.07 21.19 -8.02
CA ARG A 65 -13.74 21.51 -9.28
C ARG A 65 -15.25 21.35 -9.18
N HIS A 66 -15.71 20.28 -8.53
CA HIS A 66 -17.14 20.05 -8.28
C HIS A 66 -17.75 21.21 -7.50
N TYR A 67 -17.13 21.57 -6.36
CA TYR A 67 -17.54 22.69 -5.52
C TYR A 67 -17.57 24.01 -6.28
N SER A 68 -16.59 24.28 -7.14
CA SER A 68 -16.57 25.49 -7.97
C SER A 68 -17.75 25.58 -8.95
N ALA A 69 -18.31 24.43 -9.37
CA ALA A 69 -19.44 24.37 -10.29
C ALA A 69 -20.81 24.36 -9.59
N THR A 70 -20.91 23.74 -8.42
CA THR A 70 -22.19 23.49 -7.72
C THR A 70 -22.34 24.29 -6.43
N TYR A 71 -21.28 24.95 -5.96
CA TYR A 71 -21.17 25.69 -4.69
C TYR A 71 -21.28 24.83 -3.41
N VAL A 72 -21.41 23.51 -3.55
CA VAL A 72 -21.44 22.54 -2.44
C VAL A 72 -20.72 21.27 -2.84
N TYR A 73 -20.12 20.55 -1.90
CA TYR A 73 -19.54 19.24 -2.21
C TYR A 73 -20.61 18.15 -2.41
N GLY A 74 -21.80 18.33 -1.80
CA GLY A 74 -22.94 17.43 -1.92
C GLY A 74 -24.15 17.97 -1.19
N THR A 75 -25.34 17.42 -1.49
CA THR A 75 -26.63 17.92 -0.99
C THR A 75 -27.34 16.98 -0.01
N SER A 76 -26.68 15.89 0.40
CA SER A 76 -27.20 15.00 1.42
C SER A 76 -26.06 14.41 2.26
N THR A 77 -26.30 14.25 3.55
CA THR A 77 -25.37 13.56 4.45
C THR A 77 -25.31 12.07 4.10
N GLY A 78 -24.11 11.50 4.02
CA GLY A 78 -23.92 10.06 3.85
C GLY A 78 -22.59 9.68 3.22
N SER A 79 -22.30 8.39 3.19
CA SER A 79 -21.17 7.80 2.47
C SER A 79 -21.51 7.60 1.00
N ASP A 80 -20.60 7.99 0.10
CA ASP A 80 -20.70 7.81 -1.36
C ASP A 80 -22.01 8.35 -1.93
N VAL A 81 -22.22 9.62 -1.64
CA VAL A 81 -23.48 10.30 -1.94
C VAL A 81 -23.70 10.34 -3.45
N GLY A 82 -24.68 9.57 -3.93
CA GLY A 82 -25.00 9.44 -5.36
C GLY A 82 -25.36 10.76 -6.06
N ASN A 83 -25.58 11.85 -5.31
CA ASN A 83 -25.76 13.20 -5.84
C ASN A 83 -24.44 13.89 -6.27
N THR A 84 -23.29 13.44 -5.78
CA THR A 84 -21.98 14.01 -6.15
C THR A 84 -21.44 13.40 -7.44
N GLY A 85 -21.78 12.13 -7.71
CA GLY A 85 -21.15 11.33 -8.76
C GLY A 85 -19.75 10.84 -8.40
N PHE A 86 -19.34 10.94 -7.12
CA PHE A 86 -18.03 10.50 -6.63
C PHE A 86 -17.78 9.02 -6.90
N SER A 87 -18.76 8.15 -6.61
CA SER A 87 -18.65 6.69 -6.79
C SER A 87 -18.44 6.23 -8.25
N ALA A 88 -18.73 7.09 -9.23
CA ALA A 88 -18.50 6.82 -10.65
C ALA A 88 -17.09 7.23 -11.12
N GLN A 89 -16.29 7.87 -10.27
CA GLN A 89 -14.97 8.36 -10.65
C GLN A 89 -13.93 7.24 -10.65
N PRO A 90 -12.92 7.29 -11.53
CA PRO A 90 -11.93 6.21 -11.64
C PRO A 90 -11.01 6.08 -10.42
N PHE A 91 -10.94 7.10 -9.56
CA PHE A 91 -10.08 7.16 -8.37
C PHE A 91 -10.76 6.64 -7.09
N VAL A 92 -11.98 6.09 -7.16
CA VAL A 92 -12.69 5.52 -5.99
C VAL A 92 -12.07 4.24 -5.44
N ARG A 93 -10.96 3.78 -6.03
CA ARG A 93 -10.22 2.60 -5.62
C ARG A 93 -8.76 2.75 -6.00
N SER A 94 -7.88 2.23 -5.15
CA SER A 94 -6.43 2.19 -5.38
C SER A 94 -5.90 0.77 -5.48
N PRO A 95 -5.13 0.44 -6.52
CA PRO A 95 -4.93 1.19 -7.77
C PRO A 95 -6.23 1.32 -8.58
N THR A 96 -6.32 2.33 -9.46
CA THR A 96 -7.50 2.53 -10.34
C THR A 96 -7.76 1.35 -11.28
N GLN A 97 -6.70 0.61 -11.62
CA GLN A 97 -6.72 -0.60 -12.44
C GLN A 97 -5.93 -1.74 -11.76
N GLY A 98 -6.39 -2.97 -11.95
CA GLY A 98 -5.81 -4.17 -11.34
C GLY A 98 -6.47 -4.55 -10.02
N SER A 99 -5.76 -5.33 -9.20
CA SER A 99 -6.26 -5.80 -7.91
C SER A 99 -6.39 -4.66 -6.92
N VAL A 100 -7.59 -4.46 -6.39
CA VAL A 100 -7.91 -3.40 -5.44
C VAL A 100 -7.19 -3.62 -4.11
N ARG A 101 -6.62 -2.55 -3.57
CA ARG A 101 -5.91 -2.52 -2.29
C ARG A 101 -6.61 -1.62 -1.28
N TYR A 102 -7.16 -0.51 -1.75
CA TYR A 102 -7.98 0.40 -0.96
C TYR A 102 -9.21 0.82 -1.73
N ASP A 103 -10.30 1.05 -1.02
CA ASP A 103 -11.51 1.67 -1.51
C ASP A 103 -11.57 3.10 -0.96
N LEU A 104 -11.86 4.07 -1.82
CA LEU A 104 -12.00 5.48 -1.42
C LEU A 104 -13.48 5.81 -1.36
N SER A 105 -13.90 6.36 -0.23
CA SER A 105 -15.26 6.83 0.00
C SER A 105 -15.29 8.29 0.43
N LEU A 106 -16.37 8.97 0.08
CA LEU A 106 -16.61 10.36 0.42
C LEU A 106 -17.78 10.46 1.40
N VAL A 107 -17.57 11.16 2.52
CA VAL A 107 -18.65 11.58 3.41
C VAL A 107 -18.79 13.08 3.37
N VAL A 108 -19.96 13.59 3.01
CA VAL A 108 -20.29 15.02 3.02
C VAL A 108 -21.14 15.35 4.25
N GLU A 109 -20.82 16.45 4.92
CA GLU A 109 -21.51 16.90 6.14
C GLU A 109 -22.54 17.99 5.80
N THR A 110 -23.81 17.63 5.65
CA THR A 110 -24.86 18.63 5.33
C THR A 110 -25.60 19.16 6.55
N ALA A 111 -25.63 18.44 7.67
CA ALA A 111 -26.45 18.81 8.82
C ALA A 111 -25.92 20.06 9.55
N THR A 112 -24.60 20.20 9.62
CA THR A 112 -23.94 21.32 10.31
C THR A 112 -23.27 22.31 9.36
N THR A 113 -22.77 21.85 8.21
CA THR A 113 -22.02 22.70 7.27
C THR A 113 -22.75 22.98 5.96
N GLY A 114 -23.98 22.49 5.78
CA GLY A 114 -24.74 22.72 4.54
C GLY A 114 -24.12 22.11 3.28
N GLY A 115 -23.19 21.15 3.42
CA GLY A 115 -22.49 20.52 2.30
C GLY A 115 -21.16 21.18 1.92
N HIS A 116 -20.66 22.10 2.75
CA HIS A 116 -19.37 22.79 2.55
C HIS A 116 -18.18 22.08 3.21
N ALA A 117 -18.39 20.93 3.86
CA ALA A 117 -17.33 20.10 4.41
C ALA A 117 -17.47 18.64 3.97
N TYR A 118 -16.32 17.99 3.77
CA TYR A 118 -16.24 16.57 3.48
C TYR A 118 -15.09 15.90 4.22
N THR A 119 -15.20 14.58 4.37
CA THR A 119 -14.10 13.68 4.74
C THR A 119 -13.95 12.63 3.65
N LEU A 120 -12.77 12.60 3.02
CA LEU A 120 -12.37 11.57 2.07
C LEU A 120 -11.63 10.48 2.84
N THR A 121 -12.08 9.24 2.75
CA THR A 121 -11.49 8.12 3.50
C THR A 121 -11.06 7.00 2.55
N ALA A 122 -9.84 6.54 2.70
CA ALA A 122 -9.31 5.36 2.03
C ALA A 122 -9.29 4.20 3.03
N THR A 123 -10.15 3.20 2.81
CA THR A 123 -10.25 2.00 3.63
C THR A 123 -9.51 0.85 3.00
N ARG A 124 -8.90 -0.01 3.82
CA ARG A 124 -8.23 -1.22 3.30
C ARG A 124 -9.26 -2.15 2.68
N ASN A 125 -9.00 -2.61 1.45
CA ASN A 125 -9.86 -3.60 0.82
C ASN A 125 -9.66 -4.96 1.50
N ALA A 126 -10.75 -5.61 1.92
CA ALA A 126 -10.73 -6.86 2.67
C ALA A 126 -10.06 -8.03 1.91
N THR A 127 -10.08 -7.98 0.58
CA THR A 127 -9.49 -9.01 -0.29
C THR A 127 -8.14 -8.58 -0.88
N GLY A 128 -7.76 -7.31 -0.71
CA GLY A 128 -6.55 -6.74 -1.25
C GLY A 128 -5.28 -7.15 -0.51
N SER A 129 -4.13 -6.95 -1.15
CA SER A 129 -2.81 -7.21 -0.55
C SER A 129 -2.50 -6.31 0.65
N MET A 130 -3.24 -5.22 0.82
CA MET A 130 -3.10 -4.25 1.92
C MET A 130 -4.10 -4.46 3.06
N LYS A 131 -4.85 -5.58 3.10
CA LYS A 131 -5.88 -5.84 4.13
C LYS A 131 -5.38 -5.74 5.57
N SER A 132 -4.12 -6.07 5.81
CA SER A 132 -3.46 -6.05 7.13
C SER A 132 -2.45 -4.91 7.24
N ASP A 133 -2.57 -3.89 6.40
CA ASP A 133 -1.66 -2.76 6.41
C ASP A 133 -1.69 -2.05 7.77
N PRO A 134 -0.55 -1.92 8.49
CA PRO A 134 -0.53 -1.33 9.83
C PRO A 134 -1.01 0.12 9.88
N CYS A 135 -1.01 0.84 8.76
CA CYS A 135 -1.49 2.22 8.72
C CYS A 135 -3.00 2.38 8.87
N GLY A 136 -3.78 1.31 8.75
CA GLY A 136 -5.23 1.43 8.90
C GLY A 136 -5.90 2.16 7.73
N ASP A 137 -6.96 2.89 8.06
CA ASP A 137 -7.71 3.71 7.12
C ASP A 137 -7.19 5.15 7.19
N LEU A 138 -6.93 5.73 6.02
CA LEU A 138 -6.33 7.05 5.86
C LEU A 138 -7.41 8.02 5.44
N SER A 139 -7.57 9.15 6.11
CA SER A 139 -8.56 10.15 5.72
C SER A 139 -8.02 11.56 5.66
N VAL A 140 -8.66 12.40 4.84
CA VAL A 140 -8.34 13.81 4.68
C VAL A 140 -9.63 14.63 4.54
N THR A 141 -9.69 15.78 5.21
CA THR A 141 -10.82 16.71 5.10
C THR A 141 -10.63 17.70 3.95
N ASN A 142 -11.67 18.48 3.64
CA ASN A 142 -11.58 19.61 2.70
C ASN A 142 -10.54 20.66 3.10
N THR A 143 -10.25 20.80 4.39
CA THR A 143 -9.21 21.71 4.91
C THR A 143 -7.81 21.09 4.93
N GLY A 144 -7.66 19.86 4.45
CA GLY A 144 -6.37 19.15 4.43
C GLY A 144 -5.96 18.52 5.76
N VAL A 145 -6.85 18.47 6.74
CA VAL A 145 -6.59 17.77 8.01
C VAL A 145 -6.56 16.28 7.72
N LYS A 146 -5.39 15.67 7.95
CA LYS A 146 -5.14 14.24 7.76
C LYS A 146 -5.43 13.49 9.05
N SER A 147 -5.98 12.29 8.94
CA SER A 147 -6.14 11.40 10.09
C SER A 147 -5.92 9.93 9.71
N VAL A 148 -5.76 9.11 10.74
CA VAL A 148 -5.63 7.66 10.64
C VAL A 148 -6.57 7.03 11.65
N THR A 149 -7.31 6.02 11.22
CA THR A 149 -8.17 5.19 12.08
C THR A 149 -7.88 3.71 11.81
N ASN A 150 -8.29 2.83 12.74
CA ASN A 150 -8.13 1.37 12.58
C ASN A 150 -6.68 0.92 12.30
N GLN A 151 -5.69 1.65 12.82
CA GLN A 151 -4.28 1.29 12.71
C GLN A 151 -3.99 -0.05 13.41
N GLY A 152 -3.01 -0.78 12.89
CA GLY A 152 -2.55 -2.03 13.49
C GLY A 152 -1.55 -1.80 14.63
N ASP A 153 -1.22 -2.89 15.33
CA ASP A 153 -0.38 -2.89 16.53
C ASP A 153 1.08 -2.44 16.32
N ARG A 154 1.48 -2.19 15.06
CA ARG A 154 2.79 -1.62 14.73
C ARG A 154 2.97 -0.23 15.34
N TYR A 155 1.89 0.53 15.53
CA TYR A 155 1.93 1.89 16.04
C TYR A 155 1.25 1.98 17.40
N ALA A 156 1.90 2.63 18.37
CA ALA A 156 1.40 2.75 19.73
C ALA A 156 0.08 3.54 19.84
N ASN A 157 -0.18 4.45 18.90
CA ASN A 157 -1.39 5.27 18.84
C ASN A 157 -1.58 5.85 17.42
N ALA A 158 -2.74 6.47 17.20
CA ALA A 158 -3.09 7.07 15.91
C ALA A 158 -2.16 8.23 15.51
N ALA A 159 -1.56 8.96 16.46
CA ALA A 159 -0.63 10.04 16.15
C ALA A 159 0.71 9.51 15.60
N ALA A 160 1.24 8.43 16.18
CA ALA A 160 2.42 7.75 15.66
C ALA A 160 2.16 7.14 14.27
N ALA A 161 0.97 6.57 14.06
CA ALA A 161 0.55 6.08 12.75
C ALA A 161 0.41 7.24 11.75
N LEU A 162 -0.19 8.36 12.15
CA LEU A 162 -0.35 9.55 11.31
C LEU A 162 0.99 10.04 10.77
N ASP A 163 1.99 10.21 11.63
CA ASP A 163 3.33 10.66 11.22
C ASP A 163 3.99 9.68 10.24
N ALA A 164 4.00 8.38 10.56
CA ALA A 164 4.66 7.38 9.73
C ALA A 164 3.94 7.10 8.40
N CYS A 165 2.61 7.16 8.38
CA CYS A 165 1.81 6.72 7.24
C CYS A 165 1.53 7.84 6.23
N TRP A 166 1.51 9.10 6.68
CA TRP A 166 1.29 10.25 5.82
C TRP A 166 2.55 10.92 5.27
N GLN A 167 3.74 10.51 5.72
CA GLN A 167 5.02 10.79 5.05
C GLN A 167 5.08 10.14 3.66
#